data_AF-A0A2W5YCX2-F1
#
_entry.id   AF-A0A2W5YCX2-F1
#
_cell.length_a   1.000
_cell.length_b   1.000
_cell.length_c   1.000
_cell.angle_alpha   90.00
_cell.angle_beta   90.00
_cell.angle_gamma   90.00
#
_symmetry.space_group_name_H-M   'P 1'
#
loop_
_entity.id
_entity.type
_entity.pdbx_description
1 polymer ?
#
loop_
_entity_poly.entity_id
_entity_poly.type
_entity_poly.pdbx_seq_one_letter_code
_entity_poly.pdbx_strand_id
1 'polypeptide(L)'
;MASKQSSKAAAIGWLGDLEKDAHAALLQIEALTGQLAAGSGSGAAVDRVLDLLIEQVLPRLDAEEAVLFPAVANALQQPEATAALRAEHVQIRRLVEVLGTVGNNSHHERLSRGEAGRLRRNLDALHGLLGRHLQEEKSMCCRALCGTLGPDEVAALLRAMADAEERAGHGIVLVALPWRDPTEAIALRPNPRATRPLVFRLADLGRKLKEGER
;
A
#
# COMPACT_ATOMS: atom_id res chain seq x y z
N MET A 1 -1.40 25.22 -30.53
CA MET A 1 -0.30 24.71 -29.65
C MET A 1 -0.59 24.85 -28.15
N ALA A 2 -1.49 25.74 -27.70
CA ALA A 2 -1.82 25.93 -26.28
C ALA A 2 -2.46 24.71 -25.55
N SER A 3 -3.21 23.86 -26.27
CA SER A 3 -3.95 22.72 -25.67
C SER A 3 -3.06 21.57 -25.16
N LYS A 4 -1.96 21.24 -25.85
CA LYS A 4 -1.03 20.17 -25.42
C LYS A 4 -0.20 20.57 -24.20
N GLN A 5 0.09 21.86 -24.06
CA GLN A 5 0.92 22.39 -22.97
C GLN A 5 0.14 22.45 -21.65
N SER A 6 -1.16 22.78 -21.72
CA SER A 6 -2.09 22.71 -20.58
C SER A 6 -2.30 21.26 -20.10
N SER A 7 -2.48 20.31 -21.03
CA SER A 7 -2.69 18.89 -20.71
C SER A 7 -1.47 18.27 -20.02
N LYS A 8 -0.25 18.62 -20.47
CA LYS A 8 0.99 18.20 -19.83
C LYS A 8 1.13 18.73 -18.40
N ALA A 9 0.76 19.98 -18.15
CA ALA A 9 0.81 20.58 -16.82
C ALA A 9 -0.19 19.92 -15.86
N ALA A 10 -1.39 19.58 -16.33
CA ALA A 10 -2.40 18.86 -15.55
C ALA A 10 -1.96 17.43 -15.18
N ALA A 11 -1.40 16.68 -16.12
CA ALA A 11 -0.88 15.33 -15.86
C ALA A 11 0.30 15.33 -14.88
N ILE A 12 1.21 16.31 -14.97
CA ILE A 12 2.32 16.47 -14.04
C ILE A 12 1.83 16.88 -12.65
N GLY A 13 0.85 17.78 -12.57
CA GLY A 13 0.25 18.19 -11.30
C GLY A 13 -0.41 17.02 -10.57
N TRP A 14 -1.16 16.19 -11.30
CA TRP A 14 -1.75 14.97 -10.75
C TRP A 14 -0.70 13.99 -10.21
N LEU A 15 0.35 13.68 -10.98
CA LEU A 15 1.43 12.82 -10.51
C LEU A 15 2.08 13.36 -9.23
N GLY A 16 2.17 14.69 -9.10
CA GLY A 16 2.69 15.33 -7.89
C GLY A 16 1.79 15.21 -6.66
N ASP A 17 0.47 15.20 -6.84
CA ASP A 17 -0.47 14.97 -5.73
C ASP A 17 -0.48 13.49 -5.31
N LEU A 18 -0.38 12.59 -6.28
CA LEU A 18 -0.23 11.15 -6.03
C LEU A 18 0.99 10.81 -5.19
N GLU A 19 2.11 11.47 -5.46
CA GLU A 19 3.37 11.28 -4.74
C GLU A 19 3.34 11.81 -3.30
N LYS A 20 2.51 12.81 -3.00
CA LYS A 20 2.45 13.40 -1.64
C LYS A 20 1.96 12.39 -0.62
N ASP A 21 0.93 11.62 -0.95
CA ASP A 21 0.34 10.64 -0.05
C ASP A 21 1.30 9.48 0.19
N ALA A 22 1.98 9.01 -0.86
CA ALA A 22 3.00 7.98 -0.74
C ALA A 22 4.27 8.45 -0.01
N HIS A 23 4.62 9.74 -0.11
CA HIS A 23 5.72 10.34 0.64
C HIS A 23 5.42 10.41 2.15
N ALA A 24 4.16 10.65 2.52
CA ALA A 24 3.75 10.59 3.92
C ALA A 24 3.97 9.19 4.52
N ALA A 25 3.72 8.12 3.74
CA ALA A 25 4.00 6.75 4.14
C ALA A 25 5.49 6.51 4.42
N LEU A 26 6.36 6.96 3.51
CA LEU A 26 7.82 6.84 3.66
C LEU A 26 8.33 7.54 4.92
N LEU A 27 7.85 8.75 5.20
CA LEU A 27 8.23 9.51 6.40
C LEU A 27 7.84 8.79 7.69
N GLN A 28 6.66 8.15 7.73
CA GLN A 28 6.22 7.39 8.91
C GLN A 28 7.05 6.12 9.11
N ILE A 29 7.40 5.44 8.02
CA ILE A 29 8.31 4.28 8.06
C ILE A 29 9.69 4.70 8.57
N GLU A 30 10.26 5.79 8.05
CA GLU A 30 11.55 6.32 8.48
C GLU A 30 11.54 6.71 9.97
N ALA A 31 10.49 7.40 10.41
CA ALA A 31 10.32 7.78 11.82
C ALA A 31 10.29 6.56 12.75
N LEU A 32 9.54 5.51 12.38
CA LEU A 32 9.49 4.27 13.15
C LEU A 32 10.84 3.54 13.16
N THR A 33 11.53 3.46 12.02
CA THR A 33 12.88 2.91 11.92
C THR A 33 13.84 3.63 12.87
N GLY A 34 13.78 4.96 12.94
CA GLY A 34 14.56 5.78 13.87
C GLY A 34 14.25 5.49 15.34
N GLN A 35 12.96 5.38 15.69
CA GLN A 35 12.53 5.03 17.06
C GLN A 35 13.01 3.63 17.46
N LEU A 36 12.94 2.65 16.56
CA LEU A 36 13.45 1.30 16.79
C LEU A 36 14.97 1.29 17.00
N ALA A 37 15.72 2.10 16.23
CA ALA A 37 17.16 2.23 16.39
C ALA A 37 17.55 2.88 17.73
N ALA A 38 16.77 3.86 18.20
CA ALA A 38 16.94 4.51 19.50
C ALA A 38 16.44 3.66 20.70
N GLY A 39 15.81 2.50 20.44
CA GLY A 39 15.22 1.66 21.48
C GLY A 39 13.95 2.21 22.11
N SER A 40 13.33 3.22 21.49
CA SER A 40 12.07 3.85 21.91
C SER A 40 10.86 3.40 21.08
N GLY A 41 11.05 2.52 20.10
CA GLY A 41 9.97 1.93 19.32
C GLY A 41 8.98 1.15 20.19
N SER A 42 7.69 1.37 19.94
CA SER A 42 6.57 0.75 20.66
C SER A 42 5.65 0.00 19.70
N GLY A 43 4.90 -0.97 20.22
CA GLY A 43 3.88 -1.68 19.43
C GLY A 43 2.88 -0.72 18.79
N ALA A 44 2.43 0.31 19.51
CA ALA A 44 1.52 1.32 18.97
C ALA A 44 2.09 2.11 17.78
N ALA A 45 3.42 2.31 17.73
CA ALA A 45 4.05 2.96 16.58
C ALA A 45 4.12 2.03 15.36
N VAL A 46 4.31 0.72 15.60
CA VAL A 46 4.23 -0.32 14.56
C VAL A 46 2.79 -0.41 14.02
N ASP A 47 1.79 -0.41 14.91
CA ASP A 47 0.37 -0.47 14.53
C ASP A 47 -0.01 0.72 13.64
N ARG A 48 0.39 1.95 13.98
CA ARG A 48 0.12 3.13 13.14
C ARG A 48 0.72 3.04 11.73
N VAL A 49 1.93 2.49 11.61
CA VAL A 49 2.55 2.30 10.29
C VAL A 49 1.81 1.20 9.52
N LEU A 50 1.39 0.13 10.20
CA LEU A 50 0.59 -0.92 9.58
C LEU A 50 -0.76 -0.40 9.11
N ASP A 51 -1.49 0.35 9.94
CA ASP A 51 -2.78 0.95 9.59
C ASP A 51 -2.61 1.82 8.34
N LEU A 52 -1.59 2.68 8.28
CA LEU A 52 -1.32 3.49 7.11
C LEU A 52 -1.00 2.65 5.85
N LEU A 53 -0.22 1.57 5.99
CA LEU A 53 0.08 0.67 4.88
C LEU A 53 -1.18 -0.03 4.35
N ILE A 54 -2.05 -0.47 5.26
CA ILE A 54 -3.27 -1.23 4.93
C ILE A 54 -4.38 -0.33 4.40
N GLU A 55 -4.53 0.87 4.96
CA GLU A 55 -5.63 1.78 4.64
C GLU A 55 -5.33 2.67 3.44
N GLN A 56 -4.06 2.93 3.13
CA GLN A 56 -3.67 3.85 2.06
C GLN A 56 -2.83 3.14 1.00
N VAL A 57 -1.72 2.50 1.40
CA VAL A 57 -0.76 1.96 0.41
C VAL A 57 -1.32 0.74 -0.33
N LEU A 58 -1.87 -0.27 0.36
CA LEU A 58 -2.36 -1.47 -0.35
C LEU A 58 -3.55 -1.19 -1.29
N PRO A 59 -4.58 -0.42 -0.88
CA PRO A 59 -5.69 -0.06 -1.77
C PRO A 59 -5.23 0.70 -3.00
N ARG A 60 -4.22 1.56 -2.82
CA ARG A 60 -3.57 2.30 -3.90
C ARG A 60 -2.93 1.35 -4.93
N LEU A 61 -2.14 0.37 -4.49
CA LEU A 61 -1.52 -0.63 -5.37
C LEU A 61 -2.58 -1.43 -6.16
N ASP A 62 -3.70 -1.78 -5.51
CA ASP A 62 -4.82 -2.47 -6.16
C ASP A 62 -5.49 -1.59 -7.22
N ALA A 63 -5.69 -0.30 -6.93
CA ALA A 63 -6.24 0.66 -7.88
C ALA A 63 -5.32 0.84 -9.10
N GLU A 64 -4.01 0.91 -8.87
CA GLU A 64 -3.01 1.04 -9.94
C GLU A 64 -3.04 -0.16 -10.89
N GLU A 65 -3.09 -1.38 -10.34
CA GLU A 65 -3.18 -2.60 -11.14
C GLU A 65 -4.48 -2.68 -11.94
N ALA A 66 -5.60 -2.22 -11.36
CA ALA A 66 -6.92 -2.28 -11.98
C ALA A 66 -7.15 -1.21 -13.06
N VAL A 67 -6.54 -0.03 -12.91
CA VAL A 67 -6.89 1.15 -13.72
C VAL A 67 -5.65 1.76 -14.39
N LEU A 68 -4.61 2.10 -13.63
CA LEU A 68 -3.45 2.81 -14.14
C LEU A 68 -2.61 1.94 -15.08
N PHE A 69 -2.28 0.72 -14.67
CA PHE A 69 -1.41 -0.17 -15.42
C PHE A 69 -2.00 -0.59 -16.78
N PRO A 70 -3.31 -0.89 -16.89
CA PRO A 70 -3.96 -1.05 -18.20
C PRO A 70 -3.87 0.19 -19.08
N ALA A 71 -4.08 1.39 -18.53
CA ALA A 71 -3.99 2.63 -19.28
C ALA A 71 -2.56 2.87 -19.81
N VAL A 72 -1.54 2.62 -18.98
CA VAL A 72 -0.13 2.73 -19.35
C VAL A 72 0.25 1.70 -20.40
N ALA A 73 -0.13 0.43 -20.22
CA ALA A 73 0.17 -0.64 -21.16
C ALA A 73 -0.44 -0.36 -22.54
N ASN A 74 -1.67 0.19 -22.57
CA ASN A 74 -2.33 0.61 -23.80
C ASN A 74 -1.63 1.83 -24.43
N ALA A 75 -1.29 2.86 -23.65
CA ALA A 75 -0.62 4.05 -24.18
C ALA A 75 0.76 3.73 -24.78
N LEU A 76 1.49 2.78 -24.18
CA LEU A 76 2.78 2.31 -24.69
C LEU A 76 2.69 1.21 -25.75
N GLN A 77 1.49 0.65 -25.99
CA GLN A 77 1.27 -0.53 -26.82
C GLN A 77 2.19 -1.71 -26.41
N GLN A 78 2.41 -1.85 -25.10
CA GLN A 78 3.31 -2.85 -24.51
C GLN A 78 2.62 -3.48 -23.29
N PRO A 79 1.99 -4.66 -23.44
CA PRO A 79 1.29 -5.35 -22.35
C PRO A 79 2.16 -5.60 -21.11
N GLU A 80 3.45 -5.86 -21.32
CA GLU A 80 4.42 -6.18 -20.28
C GLU A 80 5.10 -4.95 -19.65
N ALA A 81 4.76 -3.73 -20.08
CA ALA A 81 5.41 -2.50 -19.60
C ALA A 81 5.30 -2.30 -18.07
N THR A 82 4.30 -2.91 -17.45
CA THR A 82 3.98 -2.81 -16.02
C THR A 82 4.31 -4.08 -15.23
N ALA A 83 4.92 -5.09 -15.86
CA ALA A 83 5.22 -6.37 -15.22
C ALA A 83 6.20 -6.25 -14.03
N ALA A 84 7.22 -5.39 -14.17
CA ALA A 84 8.18 -5.13 -13.09
C ALA A 84 7.49 -4.51 -11.86
N LEU A 85 6.65 -3.49 -12.06
CA LEU A 85 5.91 -2.83 -10.97
C LEU A 85 4.92 -3.78 -10.28
N ARG A 86 4.22 -4.64 -11.03
CA ARG A 86 3.38 -5.69 -10.43
C ARG A 86 4.18 -6.65 -9.57
N ALA A 87 5.38 -7.04 -10.02
CA ALA A 87 6.25 -7.88 -9.20
C ALA A 87 6.70 -7.18 -7.91
N GLU A 88 6.92 -5.86 -7.95
CA GLU A 88 7.19 -5.05 -6.76
C GLU A 88 5.99 -4.99 -5.82
N HIS A 89 4.75 -4.83 -6.33
CA HIS A 89 3.53 -4.85 -5.50
C HIS A 89 3.42 -6.13 -4.69
N VAL A 90 3.73 -7.28 -5.29
CA VAL A 90 3.77 -8.57 -4.58
C VAL A 90 4.80 -8.56 -3.44
N GLN A 91 5.99 -7.99 -3.67
CA GLN A 91 7.01 -7.89 -2.62
C GLN A 91 6.62 -6.90 -1.52
N ILE A 92 5.99 -5.78 -1.87
CA ILE A 92 5.47 -4.79 -0.91
C ILE A 92 4.44 -5.48 0.00
N ARG A 93 3.43 -6.15 -0.57
CA ARG A 93 2.42 -6.89 0.20
C ARG A 93 3.04 -7.89 1.16
N ARG A 94 4.00 -8.69 0.68
CA ARG A 94 4.73 -9.65 1.51
C ARG A 94 5.46 -8.98 2.68
N LEU A 95 6.10 -7.83 2.47
CA LEU A 95 6.76 -7.08 3.55
C LEU A 95 5.75 -6.55 4.57
N VAL A 96 4.60 -6.03 4.12
CA VAL A 96 3.50 -5.60 4.99
C VAL A 96 2.98 -6.77 5.84
N GLU A 97 2.78 -7.95 5.26
CA GLU A 97 2.35 -9.16 5.97
C GLU A 97 3.37 -9.58 7.05
N VAL A 98 4.67 -9.54 6.72
CA VAL A 98 5.74 -9.85 7.67
C VAL A 98 5.76 -8.83 8.81
N LEU A 99 5.58 -7.54 8.52
CA LEU A 99 5.48 -6.50 9.55
C LEU A 99 4.28 -6.75 10.46
N GLY A 100 3.11 -7.08 9.90
CA GLY A 100 1.91 -7.43 10.69
C GLY A 100 2.13 -8.63 11.61
N THR A 101 2.84 -9.64 11.11
CA THR A 101 3.20 -10.83 11.90
C THR A 101 4.11 -10.49 13.07
N VAL A 102 5.13 -9.64 12.85
CA VAL A 102 6.07 -9.28 13.91
C VAL A 102 5.43 -8.31 14.90
N GLY A 103 4.62 -7.35 14.42
CA GLY A 103 3.87 -6.41 15.26
C GLY A 103 2.90 -7.11 16.22
N ASN A 104 2.11 -8.07 15.73
CA ASN A 104 1.10 -8.76 16.54
C ASN A 104 1.70 -9.69 17.61
N ASN A 105 2.89 -10.26 17.36
CA ASN A 105 3.59 -11.03 18.38
C ASN A 105 4.18 -10.15 19.50
N SER A 106 4.23 -8.83 19.29
CA SER A 106 4.81 -7.85 20.20
C SER A 106 3.76 -7.23 21.12
N HIS A 107 3.04 -8.05 21.88
CA HIS A 107 2.01 -7.60 22.84
C HIS A 107 2.54 -6.83 24.07
N HIS A 108 3.84 -6.52 24.10
CA HIS A 108 4.50 -5.85 25.22
C HIS A 108 4.68 -4.35 24.95
N GLU A 109 4.58 -3.52 25.99
CA GLU A 109 4.87 -2.08 25.93
C GLU A 109 6.27 -1.78 25.35
N ARG A 110 7.18 -2.77 25.35
CA ARG A 110 8.51 -2.70 24.77
C ARG A 110 8.83 -3.94 23.93
N LEU A 111 9.31 -3.71 22.72
CA LEU A 111 9.84 -4.74 21.82
C LEU A 111 11.13 -5.34 22.38
N SER A 112 11.32 -6.65 22.25
CA SER A 112 12.64 -7.23 22.52
C SER A 112 13.67 -6.72 21.50
N ARG A 113 14.96 -6.74 21.85
CA ARG A 113 16.04 -6.33 20.92
C ARG A 113 16.03 -7.15 19.62
N GLY A 114 15.67 -8.43 19.70
CA GLY A 114 15.55 -9.30 18.53
C GLY A 114 14.39 -8.90 17.62
N GLU A 115 13.22 -8.62 18.19
CA GLU A 115 12.04 -8.16 17.43
C GLU A 115 12.26 -6.79 16.81
N ALA A 116 12.78 -5.83 17.57
CA ALA A 116 13.12 -4.51 17.08
C ALA A 116 14.11 -4.57 15.90
N GLY A 117 15.12 -5.45 15.99
CA GLY A 117 16.08 -5.67 14.91
C GLY A 117 15.45 -6.29 13.66
N ARG A 118 14.49 -7.22 13.80
CA ARG A 118 13.75 -7.79 12.66
C ARG A 118 12.82 -6.76 12.02
N LEU A 119 12.05 -6.02 12.83
CA LEU A 119 11.16 -4.96 12.35
C LEU A 119 11.94 -3.92 11.56
N ARG A 120 13.07 -3.43 12.11
CA ARG A 120 13.90 -2.44 11.45
C ARG A 120 14.35 -2.90 10.06
N ARG A 121 14.86 -4.12 9.92
CA ARG A 121 15.28 -4.66 8.61
C ARG A 121 14.13 -4.73 7.60
N ASN A 122 12.93 -5.11 8.04
CA ASN A 122 11.76 -5.16 7.16
C ASN A 122 11.27 -3.76 6.78
N LEU A 123 11.30 -2.80 7.71
CA LEU A 123 10.96 -1.40 7.46
C LEU A 123 11.97 -0.74 6.51
N ASP A 124 13.27 -0.99 6.69
CA ASP A 124 14.32 -0.51 5.78
C ASP A 124 14.12 -1.07 4.36
N ALA A 125 13.83 -2.37 4.26
CA ALA A 125 13.54 -3.03 2.98
C ALA A 125 12.29 -2.44 2.32
N LEU A 126 11.22 -2.22 3.09
CA LEU A 126 9.97 -1.63 2.61
C LEU A 126 10.17 -0.18 2.17
N HIS A 127 10.87 0.63 2.97
CA HIS A 127 11.19 2.02 2.63
C HIS A 127 11.98 2.11 1.32
N GLY A 128 13.05 1.31 1.19
CA GLY A 128 13.88 1.28 -0.01
C GLY A 128 13.14 0.77 -1.25
N LEU A 129 12.25 -0.21 -1.09
CA LEU A 129 11.42 -0.72 -2.18
C LEU A 129 10.36 0.31 -2.60
N LEU A 130 9.58 0.84 -1.64
CA LEU A 130 8.50 1.79 -1.91
C LEU A 130 9.04 3.10 -2.52
N GLY A 131 10.17 3.62 -2.01
CA GLY A 131 10.79 4.82 -2.58
C GLY A 131 11.24 4.64 -4.03
N ARG A 132 11.78 3.47 -4.37
CA ARG A 132 12.15 3.14 -5.75
C ARG A 132 10.92 2.95 -6.63
N HIS A 133 9.95 2.20 -6.14
CA HIS A 133 8.69 1.90 -6.81
C HIS A 133 8.00 3.19 -7.29
N LEU A 134 7.84 4.18 -6.39
CA LEU A 134 7.23 5.48 -6.73
C LEU A 134 8.00 6.22 -7.82
N GLN A 135 9.34 6.19 -7.76
CA GLN A 135 10.17 6.86 -8.75
C GLN A 135 10.07 6.19 -10.13
N GLU A 136 10.00 4.87 -10.16
CA GLU A 136 9.84 4.09 -11.39
C GLU A 136 8.44 4.27 -11.98
N GLU A 137 7.40 4.19 -11.15
CA GLU A 137 6.02 4.44 -11.54
C GLU A 137 5.86 5.84 -12.13
N LYS A 138 6.32 6.88 -11.43
CA LYS A 138 6.25 8.27 -11.92
C LYS A 138 6.92 8.40 -13.29
N SER A 139 8.10 7.81 -13.45
CA SER A 139 8.84 7.86 -14.72
C SER A 139 8.07 7.16 -15.84
N MET A 140 7.52 5.98 -15.56
CA MET A 140 6.71 5.21 -16.50
C MET A 140 5.43 5.96 -16.89
N CYS A 141 4.67 6.46 -15.92
CA CYS A 141 3.46 7.24 -16.13
C CYS A 141 3.75 8.53 -16.89
N CYS A 142 4.85 9.22 -16.57
CA CYS A 142 5.29 10.37 -17.36
C CYS A 142 5.54 9.99 -18.82
N ARG A 143 6.28 8.91 -19.09
CA ARG A 143 6.57 8.48 -20.46
C ARG A 143 5.31 8.08 -21.23
N ALA A 144 4.37 7.40 -20.57
CA ALA A 144 3.18 6.84 -21.21
C ALA A 144 2.06 7.87 -21.38
N LEU A 145 1.84 8.72 -20.38
CA LEU A 145 0.62 9.53 -20.25
C LEU A 145 0.88 11.03 -20.46
N CYS A 146 2.09 11.54 -20.19
CA CYS A 146 2.35 12.97 -20.36
C CYS A 146 2.41 13.34 -21.84
N GLY A 147 1.36 14.03 -22.30
CA GLY A 147 1.25 14.50 -23.69
C GLY A 147 0.54 13.53 -24.63
N THR A 148 0.10 12.37 -24.14
CA THR A 148 -0.82 11.47 -24.84
C THR A 148 -2.26 11.71 -24.40
N LEU A 149 -2.51 11.89 -23.10
CA LEU A 149 -3.84 12.17 -22.57
C LEU A 149 -4.18 13.67 -22.62
N GLY A 150 -5.42 13.98 -23.02
CA GLY A 150 -6.06 15.28 -22.85
C GLY A 150 -6.59 15.49 -21.42
N PRO A 151 -7.02 16.71 -21.06
CA PRO A 151 -7.42 17.05 -19.69
C PRO A 151 -8.63 16.24 -19.19
N ASP A 152 -9.60 15.97 -20.07
CA ASP A 152 -10.79 15.20 -19.74
C ASP A 152 -10.46 13.72 -19.52
N GLU A 153 -9.52 13.18 -20.29
CA GLU A 153 -9.04 11.80 -20.15
C GLU A 153 -8.22 11.63 -18.86
N VAL A 154 -7.37 12.61 -18.54
CA VAL A 154 -6.68 12.66 -17.24
C VAL A 154 -7.72 12.66 -16.12
N ALA A 155 -8.70 13.58 -16.15
CA ALA A 155 -9.74 13.66 -15.13
C ALA A 155 -10.58 12.38 -15.01
N ALA A 156 -10.86 11.70 -16.13
CA ALA A 156 -11.54 10.41 -16.12
C ALA A 156 -10.69 9.31 -15.48
N LEU A 157 -9.38 9.26 -15.80
CA LEU A 157 -8.44 8.35 -15.17
C LEU A 157 -8.36 8.59 -13.66
N LEU A 158 -8.36 9.84 -13.21
CA LEU A 158 -8.31 10.18 -11.78
C LEU A 158 -9.53 9.68 -11.03
N ARG A 159 -10.72 9.92 -11.59
CA ARG A 159 -11.97 9.42 -11.01
C ARG A 159 -11.98 7.90 -10.96
N ALA A 160 -11.57 7.23 -12.04
CA ALA A 160 -11.49 5.78 -12.08
C ALA A 160 -10.50 5.22 -11.03
N MET A 161 -9.36 5.88 -10.84
CA MET A 161 -8.39 5.55 -9.79
C MET A 161 -8.98 5.71 -8.39
N ALA A 162 -9.59 6.86 -8.10
CA ALA A 162 -10.21 7.14 -6.81
C ALA A 162 -11.34 6.13 -6.50
N ASP A 163 -12.21 5.84 -7.46
CA ASP A 163 -13.27 4.84 -7.30
C ASP A 163 -12.71 3.43 -7.08
N ALA A 164 -11.60 3.08 -7.74
CA ALA A 164 -10.95 1.78 -7.58
C ALA A 164 -10.26 1.66 -6.22
N GLU A 165 -9.62 2.72 -5.76
CA GLU A 165 -8.97 2.80 -4.44
C GLU A 165 -10.01 2.74 -3.32
N GLU A 166 -11.12 3.47 -3.45
CA GLU A 166 -12.24 3.38 -2.51
C GLU A 166 -12.80 1.94 -2.48
N ARG A 167 -13.04 1.31 -3.64
CA ARG A 167 -13.50 -0.10 -3.67
C ARG A 167 -12.49 -1.06 -3.02
N ALA A 168 -11.20 -0.86 -3.25
CA ALA A 168 -10.14 -1.69 -2.65
C ALA A 168 -10.04 -1.49 -1.14
N GLY A 169 -10.22 -0.25 -0.66
CA GLY A 169 -10.24 0.10 0.76
C GLY A 169 -11.45 -0.45 1.53
N HIS A 170 -12.50 -0.90 0.84
CA HIS A 170 -13.62 -1.62 1.45
C HIS A 170 -13.41 -3.16 1.49
N GLY A 171 -12.33 -3.66 0.89
CA GLY A 171 -11.95 -5.06 0.91
C GLY A 171 -11.36 -5.50 2.25
N ILE A 172 -11.69 -6.71 2.71
CA ILE A 172 -11.03 -7.30 3.87
C ILE A 172 -9.66 -7.83 3.43
N VAL A 173 -8.57 -7.28 3.97
CA VAL A 173 -7.22 -7.84 3.75
C VAL A 173 -7.02 -9.00 4.71
N LEU A 174 -6.89 -10.22 4.18
CA LEU A 174 -6.58 -11.41 4.96
C LEU A 174 -5.08 -11.72 4.86
N VAL A 175 -4.37 -11.63 5.97
CA VAL A 175 -2.97 -12.06 6.08
C VAL A 175 -2.93 -13.47 6.67
N ALA A 176 -2.60 -14.45 5.85
CA ALA A 176 -2.34 -15.81 6.31
C ALA A 176 -0.97 -15.87 7.00
N LEU A 177 -0.90 -16.49 8.19
CA LEU A 177 0.35 -16.67 8.93
C LEU A 177 0.90 -18.09 8.70
N PRO A 178 1.93 -18.30 7.85
CA PRO A 178 2.43 -19.65 7.56
C PRO A 178 3.19 -20.33 8.72
N TRP A 179 3.34 -19.68 9.88
CA TRP A 179 4.10 -20.19 11.04
C TRP A 179 3.26 -20.35 12.32
N ARG A 180 1.95 -20.11 12.25
CA ARG A 180 0.98 -20.62 13.23
C ARG A 180 0.07 -21.63 12.53
N ASP A 181 -0.55 -22.49 13.32
CA ASP A 181 -1.53 -23.50 12.90
C ASP A 181 -2.30 -23.06 11.62
N PRO A 182 -2.37 -23.87 10.54
CA PRO A 182 -2.98 -23.51 9.25
C PRO A 182 -4.47 -23.13 9.32
N THR A 183 -5.03 -23.06 10.52
CA THR A 183 -6.40 -22.66 10.84
C THR A 183 -6.52 -21.19 11.31
N GLU A 184 -5.44 -20.41 11.38
CA GLU A 184 -5.45 -18.98 11.78
C GLU A 184 -5.16 -18.03 10.59
N ALA A 185 -6.05 -17.06 10.34
CA ALA A 185 -5.83 -15.96 9.39
C ALA A 185 -6.17 -14.62 10.04
N ILE A 186 -5.27 -13.65 9.90
CA ILE A 186 -5.50 -12.32 10.44
C ILE A 186 -6.32 -11.54 9.42
N ALA A 187 -7.51 -11.07 9.81
CA ALA A 187 -8.21 -10.06 9.03
C ALA A 187 -7.70 -8.68 9.46
N LEU A 188 -6.83 -8.11 8.62
CA LEU A 188 -6.53 -6.70 8.64
C LEU A 188 -7.73 -5.99 8.01
N ARG A 189 -8.78 -5.76 8.80
CA ARG A 189 -9.87 -4.90 8.35
C ARG A 189 -9.36 -3.46 8.30
N PRO A 190 -9.68 -2.70 7.24
CA PRO A 190 -9.78 -1.26 7.33
C PRO A 190 -11.02 -0.98 8.16
N ASN A 191 -10.87 -0.73 9.46
CA ASN A 191 -11.96 -0.25 10.30
C ASN A 191 -11.47 0.96 11.09
N PRO A 192 -11.87 2.19 10.69
CA PRO A 192 -11.44 3.43 11.34
C PRO A 192 -11.95 3.58 12.78
N ARG A 193 -12.76 2.64 13.29
CA ARG A 193 -13.22 2.56 14.69
C ARG A 193 -12.67 1.37 15.46
N ALA A 194 -11.95 0.45 14.81
CA ALA A 194 -11.33 -0.67 15.51
C ALA A 194 -10.01 -0.21 16.11
N THR A 195 -9.90 -0.25 17.43
CA THR A 195 -8.65 0.02 18.15
C THR A 195 -7.64 -1.12 18.04
N ARG A 196 -7.96 -2.22 17.34
CA ARG A 196 -7.12 -3.41 17.18
C ARG A 196 -7.42 -4.17 15.87
N PRO A 197 -6.39 -4.78 15.23
CA PRO A 197 -6.58 -5.77 14.18
C PRO A 197 -7.43 -6.95 14.67
N LEU A 198 -8.37 -7.41 13.86
CA LEU A 198 -9.20 -8.56 14.21
C LEU A 198 -8.50 -9.85 13.76
N VAL A 199 -7.86 -10.52 14.71
CA VAL A 199 -7.35 -11.88 14.51
C VAL A 199 -8.52 -12.84 14.55
N PHE A 200 -8.73 -13.62 13.48
CA PHE A 200 -9.74 -14.66 13.45
C PHE A 200 -9.09 -16.03 13.15
N ARG A 201 -9.76 -17.10 13.58
CA ARG A 201 -9.49 -18.40 12.99
C ARG A 201 -10.22 -18.47 11.65
N LEU A 202 -9.59 -19.02 10.62
CA LEU A 202 -10.20 -19.28 9.31
C LEU A 202 -11.53 -20.03 9.45
N ALA A 203 -11.62 -20.93 10.44
CA ALA A 203 -12.83 -21.66 10.77
C ALA A 203 -14.03 -20.78 11.20
N ASP A 204 -13.79 -19.56 11.70
CA ASP A 204 -14.83 -18.64 12.16
C ASP A 204 -15.17 -17.54 11.13
N LEU A 205 -14.37 -17.42 10.06
CA LEU A 205 -14.53 -16.38 9.02
C LEU A 205 -15.90 -16.46 8.33
N GLY A 206 -16.35 -17.68 7.99
CA GLY A 206 -17.65 -17.91 7.35
C GLY A 206 -18.86 -17.55 8.23
N ARG A 207 -18.69 -17.49 9.55
CA ARG A 207 -19.75 -17.10 10.51
C ARG A 207 -19.82 -15.58 10.65
N LYS A 208 -18.66 -14.91 10.70
CA LYS A 208 -18.57 -13.45 10.88
C LYS A 208 -18.85 -12.64 9.62
N LEU A 209 -18.55 -13.16 8.42
CA LEU A 209 -18.97 -12.52 7.17
C LEU A 209 -20.50 -12.41 7.10
N LYS A 210 -21.22 -13.43 7.58
CA LYS A 210 -22.70 -13.42 7.66
C LYS A 210 -23.28 -12.49 8.73
N GLU A 211 -22.50 -12.12 9.74
CA GLU A 211 -22.92 -11.18 10.80
C GLU A 211 -22.70 -9.71 10.41
N GLY A 212 -21.83 -9.43 9.45
CA GLY A 212 -21.55 -8.08 8.96
C GLY A 212 -22.44 -7.60 7.80
N GLU A 213 -23.28 -8.47 7.24
CA GLU A 213 -24.25 -8.16 6.16
C GLU A 213 -25.65 -7.81 6.70
N ARG A 214 -25.81 -7.58 8.01
CA ARG A 214 -27.09 -7.19 8.64
C ARG A 214 -27.11 -5.73 9.08
#